data_AF-A0A9X2H9T7-F1
#
_entry.id   AF-A0A9X2H9T7-F1
#
_cell.length_a   1.000
_cell.length_b   1.000
_cell.length_c   1.000
_cell.angle_alpha   90.00
_cell.angle_beta   90.00
_cell.angle_gamma   90.00
#
_symmetry.space_group_name_H-M   'P 1'
#
loop_
_entity.id
_entity.type
_entity.pdbx_description
1 polymer ?
#
loop_
_entity_poly.entity_id
_entity_poly.type
_entity_poly.pdbx_seq_one_letter_code
_entity_poly.pdbx_strand_id
1 'polypeptide(L)'
;MAYSYLLVSVGIALCGILSALAVPRYRRFVVISGILATPAGLADWIFVPEYWQPDHLIGPWFSLEGMLFSFGNGCLVMMPVAMRWPYLHTLFPKDLVDPLRRLTMIMFPGLAASLLVWESGLGWLTIMHATFFGFAVIALVLWHKGCFSVEIALTAGIGFALLYGVETLVWHWIVPEFNGFWAAKDTYWYSLPFPPGLPIEEYIWAFGYGAVWANLMLHGFDARLQKQAPTKPT
;
A
#
# COMPACT_ATOMS: atom_id res chain seq x y z
N MET A 1 8.44 -8.56 -23.18
CA MET A 1 7.95 -9.92 -22.85
C MET A 1 6.45 -9.82 -22.67
N ALA A 2 5.65 -10.60 -23.39
CA ALA A 2 4.21 -10.63 -23.12
C ALA A 2 4.01 -11.10 -21.66
N TYR A 3 3.18 -10.39 -20.90
CA TYR A 3 2.77 -10.73 -19.52
C TYR A 3 3.78 -10.46 -18.39
N SER A 4 4.73 -9.53 -18.57
CA SER A 4 5.65 -9.13 -17.49
C SER A 4 4.92 -8.66 -16.23
N TYR A 5 3.80 -7.94 -16.37
CA TYR A 5 3.05 -7.42 -15.24
C TYR A 5 2.46 -8.54 -14.37
N LEU A 6 1.78 -9.50 -15.00
CA LEU A 6 1.19 -10.64 -14.31
C LEU A 6 2.22 -11.46 -13.55
N LEU A 7 3.35 -11.76 -14.19
CA LEU A 7 4.41 -12.56 -13.57
C LEU A 7 4.86 -11.97 -12.24
N VAL A 8 4.98 -10.65 -12.19
CA VAL A 8 5.47 -10.02 -10.98
C VAL A 8 4.36 -9.68 -10.01
N SER A 9 3.16 -9.34 -10.45
CA SER A 9 2.02 -9.29 -9.53
C SER A 9 1.83 -10.63 -8.79
N VAL A 10 2.04 -11.75 -9.48
CA VAL A 10 2.12 -13.08 -8.85
C VAL A 10 3.31 -13.17 -7.90
N GLY A 11 4.51 -12.74 -8.31
CA GLY A 11 5.70 -12.71 -7.47
C GLY A 11 5.51 -11.92 -6.16
N ILE A 12 4.92 -10.74 -6.22
CA ILE A 12 4.63 -9.86 -5.07
C ILE A 12 3.55 -10.49 -4.19
N ALA A 13 2.51 -11.07 -4.79
CA ALA A 13 1.50 -11.83 -4.04
C ALA A 13 2.14 -13.01 -3.29
N LEU A 14 3.06 -13.75 -3.92
CA LEU A 14 3.82 -14.83 -3.27
C LEU A 14 4.72 -14.29 -2.15
N CYS A 15 5.44 -13.19 -2.37
CA CYS A 15 6.20 -12.51 -1.32
C CYS A 15 5.30 -12.10 -0.14
N GLY A 16 4.09 -11.61 -0.42
CA GLY A 16 3.06 -11.33 0.58
C GLY A 16 2.69 -12.56 1.40
N ILE A 17 2.41 -13.70 0.74
CA ILE A 17 2.14 -14.98 1.42
C ILE A 17 3.33 -15.42 2.27
N LEU A 18 4.56 -15.37 1.73
CA LEU A 18 5.78 -15.72 2.45
C LEU A 18 5.99 -14.82 3.67
N SER A 19 5.69 -13.53 3.57
CA SER A 19 5.74 -12.60 4.70
C SER A 19 4.76 -13.02 5.81
N ALA A 20 3.55 -13.44 5.46
CA ALA A 20 2.56 -13.91 6.43
C ALA A 20 3.01 -15.21 7.12
N LEU A 21 3.69 -16.10 6.39
CA LEU A 21 4.29 -17.31 6.95
C LEU A 21 5.48 -17.01 7.89
N ALA A 22 6.25 -15.95 7.60
CA ALA A 22 7.36 -15.51 8.44
C ALA A 22 6.92 -14.89 9.77
N VAL A 23 5.68 -14.42 9.88
CA VAL A 23 5.08 -13.91 11.13
C VAL A 23 3.89 -14.78 11.58
N PRO A 24 4.11 -16.04 12.01
CA PRO A 24 3.03 -17.01 12.22
C PRO A 24 1.96 -16.55 13.22
N ARG A 25 2.35 -15.76 14.24
CA ARG A 25 1.45 -15.13 15.20
C ARG A 25 0.44 -14.17 14.55
N TYR A 26 0.84 -13.51 13.47
CA TYR A 26 0.07 -12.48 12.77
C TYR A 26 -0.38 -12.88 11.37
N ARG A 27 -0.10 -14.12 10.94
CA ARG A 27 -0.39 -14.61 9.58
C ARG A 27 -1.80 -14.24 9.10
N ARG A 28 -2.80 -14.43 9.97
CA ARG A 28 -4.21 -14.17 9.62
C ARG A 28 -4.46 -12.68 9.40
N PHE A 29 -3.83 -11.82 10.20
CA PHE A 29 -3.97 -10.37 10.10
C PHE A 29 -3.34 -9.87 8.80
N VAL A 30 -2.13 -10.36 8.50
CA VAL A 30 -1.39 -10.02 7.28
C VAL A 30 -2.15 -10.45 6.03
N VAL A 31 -2.67 -11.69 6.00
CA VAL A 31 -3.47 -12.18 4.87
C VAL A 31 -4.76 -11.38 4.70
N ILE A 32 -5.46 -11.08 5.79
CA ILE A 32 -6.69 -10.26 5.71
C ILE A 32 -6.37 -8.85 5.21
N SER A 33 -5.25 -8.26 5.65
CA SER A 33 -4.77 -6.98 5.11
C SER A 33 -4.61 -7.04 3.59
N GLY A 34 -3.97 -8.08 3.05
CA GLY A 34 -3.88 -8.30 1.61
C GLY A 34 -5.24 -8.45 0.92
N ILE A 35 -6.13 -9.27 1.47
CA ILE A 35 -7.49 -9.47 0.92
C ILE A 35 -8.25 -8.14 0.85
N LEU A 36 -8.14 -7.30 1.88
CA LEU A 36 -8.82 -6.01 1.95
C LEU A 36 -8.19 -4.95 1.04
N ALA A 37 -6.89 -5.07 0.72
CA ALA A 37 -6.23 -4.23 -0.27
C ALA A 37 -6.56 -4.66 -1.71
N THR A 38 -6.89 -5.93 -1.95
CA THR A 38 -7.12 -6.50 -3.30
C THR A 38 -8.09 -5.68 -4.17
N PRO A 39 -9.24 -5.17 -3.67
CA PRO A 39 -10.16 -4.37 -4.49
C PRO A 39 -9.55 -3.07 -5.03
N ALA A 40 -8.45 -2.56 -4.44
CA ALA A 40 -7.76 -1.37 -4.97
C ALA A 40 -7.17 -1.62 -6.37
N GLY A 41 -6.85 -2.87 -6.73
CA GLY A 41 -6.42 -3.22 -8.08
C GLY A 41 -7.51 -3.04 -9.14
N LEU A 42 -8.78 -2.93 -8.74
CA LEU A 42 -9.85 -2.53 -9.64
C LEU A 42 -9.83 -1.03 -9.96
N ALA A 43 -8.99 -0.23 -9.30
CA ALA A 43 -8.79 1.18 -9.65
C ALA A 43 -7.72 1.37 -10.72
N ASP A 44 -7.02 0.30 -11.14
CA ASP A 44 -5.99 0.34 -12.19
C ASP A 44 -6.49 1.03 -13.46
N TRP A 45 -7.75 0.82 -13.87
CA TRP A 45 -8.28 1.46 -15.08
C TRP A 45 -8.26 2.99 -15.03
N ILE A 46 -8.20 3.59 -13.84
CA ILE A 46 -8.09 5.04 -13.63
C ILE A 46 -6.62 5.47 -13.70
N PHE A 47 -5.71 4.69 -13.10
CA PHE A 47 -4.27 5.01 -13.06
C PHE A 47 -3.55 4.68 -14.37
N VAL A 48 -3.96 3.63 -15.05
CA VAL A 48 -3.21 3.03 -16.16
C VAL A 48 -3.13 3.92 -17.40
N PRO A 49 -4.17 4.66 -17.82
CA PRO A 49 -4.07 5.52 -18.99
C PRO A 49 -3.09 6.68 -18.81
N GLU A 50 -3.00 7.25 -17.61
CA GLU A 50 -2.29 8.51 -17.36
C GLU A 50 -0.92 8.32 -16.72
N TYR A 51 -0.78 7.32 -15.84
CA TYR A 51 0.38 7.21 -14.95
C TYR A 51 1.29 6.03 -15.29
N TRP A 52 0.72 4.84 -15.51
CA TRP A 52 1.47 3.60 -15.61
C TRP A 52 0.81 2.60 -16.57
N GLN A 53 1.44 2.26 -17.69
CA GLN A 53 0.87 1.44 -18.76
C GLN A 53 1.56 0.07 -18.89
N PRO A 54 1.34 -0.87 -17.94
CA PRO A 54 1.83 -2.23 -18.08
C PRO A 54 0.97 -3.06 -19.05
N ASP A 55 1.49 -4.21 -19.48
CA ASP A 55 0.73 -5.19 -20.25
C ASP A 55 -0.30 -5.93 -19.36
N HIS A 56 -1.58 -5.91 -19.73
CA HIS A 56 -2.65 -6.64 -19.03
C HIS A 56 -3.10 -7.89 -19.80
N LEU A 57 -3.45 -8.96 -19.09
CA LEU A 57 -3.93 -10.22 -19.68
C LEU A 57 -5.36 -10.12 -20.24
N ILE A 58 -6.28 -9.50 -19.49
CA ILE A 58 -7.72 -9.46 -19.80
C ILE A 58 -8.14 -8.07 -20.34
N GLY A 59 -7.35 -7.03 -20.06
CA GLY A 59 -7.57 -5.66 -20.50
C GLY A 59 -7.46 -4.65 -19.36
N PRO A 60 -7.47 -3.34 -19.67
CA PRO A 60 -7.21 -2.29 -18.68
C PRO A 60 -8.35 -2.08 -17.67
N TRP A 61 -9.58 -2.51 -17.99
CA TRP A 61 -10.77 -2.32 -17.15
C TRP A 61 -10.87 -3.29 -15.97
N PHE A 62 -10.22 -4.44 -16.09
CA PHE A 62 -10.20 -5.49 -15.08
C PHE A 62 -8.79 -6.05 -14.97
N SER A 63 -8.06 -5.55 -13.98
CA SER A 63 -6.65 -5.89 -13.77
C SER A 63 -6.53 -6.97 -12.71
N LEU A 64 -6.45 -8.24 -13.15
CA LEU A 64 -6.13 -9.35 -12.25
C LEU A 64 -4.74 -9.15 -11.65
N GLU A 65 -3.83 -8.61 -12.44
CA GLU A 65 -2.48 -8.21 -12.08
C GLU A 65 -2.50 -7.16 -10.98
N GLY A 66 -3.32 -6.12 -11.11
CA GLY A 66 -3.51 -5.08 -10.09
C GLY A 66 -4.06 -5.62 -8.79
N MET A 67 -5.01 -6.55 -8.87
CA MET A 67 -5.57 -7.22 -7.69
C MET A 67 -4.52 -8.04 -6.94
N LEU A 68 -3.71 -8.82 -7.66
CA LEU A 68 -2.61 -9.61 -7.08
C LEU A 68 -1.50 -8.71 -6.50
N PHE A 69 -1.14 -7.65 -7.22
CA PHE A 69 -0.19 -6.63 -6.78
C PHE A 69 -0.67 -5.98 -5.47
N SER A 70 -1.93 -5.54 -5.44
CA SER A 70 -2.55 -4.93 -4.26
C SER A 70 -2.64 -5.89 -3.07
N PHE A 71 -2.97 -7.16 -3.33
CA PHE A 71 -2.95 -8.20 -2.30
C PHE A 71 -1.56 -8.35 -1.66
N GLY A 72 -0.52 -8.45 -2.49
CA GLY A 72 0.84 -8.59 -2.01
C GLY A 72 1.30 -7.37 -1.21
N ASN A 73 1.02 -6.16 -1.70
CA ASN A 73 1.33 -4.91 -0.99
C ASN A 73 0.62 -4.80 0.36
N GLY A 74 -0.68 -5.13 0.41
CA GLY A 74 -1.43 -5.15 1.67
C GLY A 74 -0.82 -6.12 2.71
N CYS A 75 -0.25 -7.24 2.27
CA CYS A 75 0.49 -8.14 3.15
C CYS A 75 1.84 -7.52 3.59
N LEU A 76 2.65 -7.07 2.62
CA LEU A 76 4.02 -6.58 2.85
C LEU A 76 4.06 -5.35 3.76
N VAL A 77 3.11 -4.42 3.65
CA VAL A 77 3.00 -3.25 4.55
C VAL A 77 2.92 -3.64 6.02
N MET A 78 2.25 -4.76 6.32
CA MET A 78 2.05 -5.18 7.72
C MET A 78 3.26 -5.90 8.31
N MET A 79 4.20 -6.36 7.49
CA MET A 79 5.36 -7.14 7.92
C MET A 79 6.29 -6.33 8.86
N PRO A 80 6.73 -5.09 8.53
CA PRO A 80 7.54 -4.28 9.45
C PRO A 80 6.88 -4.05 10.82
N VAL A 81 5.56 -3.83 10.83
CA VAL A 81 4.79 -3.63 12.06
C VAL A 81 4.74 -4.92 12.88
N ALA A 82 4.44 -6.04 12.24
CA ALA A 82 4.37 -7.35 12.87
C ALA A 82 5.71 -7.77 13.49
N MET A 83 6.84 -7.45 12.84
CA MET A 83 8.19 -7.74 13.34
C MET A 83 8.57 -6.84 14.52
N ARG A 84 8.25 -5.54 14.46
CA ARG A 84 8.62 -4.59 15.51
C ARG A 84 7.76 -4.73 16.77
N TRP A 85 6.49 -5.10 16.64
CA TRP A 85 5.57 -5.25 17.77
C TRP A 85 5.08 -6.70 17.92
N PRO A 86 5.88 -7.59 18.53
CA PRO A 86 5.54 -9.00 18.74
C PRO A 86 4.40 -9.22 19.75
N TYR A 87 3.88 -8.16 20.38
CA TYR A 87 2.76 -8.19 21.32
C TYR A 87 1.55 -7.36 20.85
N LEU A 88 1.41 -7.13 19.55
CA LEU A 88 0.22 -6.56 18.98
C LEU A 88 -0.97 -7.49 19.26
N HIS A 89 -1.90 -7.05 20.10
CA HIS A 89 -3.13 -7.80 20.32
C HIS A 89 -4.11 -7.44 19.22
N THR A 90 -4.33 -8.39 18.31
CA THR A 90 -5.36 -8.29 17.28
C THR A 90 -6.64 -8.91 17.83
N LEU A 91 -7.70 -8.11 17.91
CA LEU A 91 -9.03 -8.63 18.17
C LEU A 91 -9.59 -9.06 16.82
N PHE A 92 -9.68 -10.37 16.60
CA PHE A 92 -10.41 -10.90 15.45
C PHE A 92 -11.88 -11.02 15.84
N PRO A 93 -12.75 -10.10 15.39
CA PRO A 93 -14.17 -10.27 15.61
C PRO A 93 -14.68 -11.53 14.92
N LYS A 94 -15.81 -12.04 15.41
CA LYS A 94 -16.48 -13.21 14.82
C LYS A 94 -17.04 -12.87 13.44
N ASP A 95 -17.49 -11.64 13.24
CA ASP A 95 -17.90 -11.08 11.95
C ASP A 95 -16.88 -10.05 11.45
N LEU A 96 -16.84 -9.83 10.13
CA LEU A 96 -15.99 -8.81 9.52
C LEU A 96 -16.75 -7.51 9.22
N VAL A 97 -18.04 -7.43 9.55
CA VAL A 97 -18.89 -6.30 9.17
C VAL A 97 -18.42 -5.02 9.85
N ASP A 98 -18.15 -5.08 11.15
CA ASP A 98 -17.70 -3.91 11.91
C ASP A 98 -16.32 -3.40 11.48
N PRO A 99 -15.27 -4.24 11.33
CA PRO A 99 -14.01 -3.81 10.75
C PRO A 99 -14.16 -3.19 9.38
N LEU A 100 -14.88 -3.86 8.47
CA LEU A 100 -15.10 -3.35 7.11
C LEU A 100 -15.76 -1.98 7.13
N ARG A 101 -16.81 -1.81 7.93
CA ARG A 101 -17.49 -0.52 8.09
C ARG A 101 -16.51 0.57 8.57
N ARG A 102 -15.68 0.30 9.58
CA ARG A 102 -14.68 1.26 10.10
C ARG A 102 -13.67 1.65 9.04
N LEU A 103 -13.13 0.66 8.31
CA LEU A 103 -12.19 0.88 7.22
C LEU A 103 -12.81 1.74 6.12
N THR A 104 -13.99 1.35 5.62
CA THR A 104 -14.68 2.06 4.54
C THR A 104 -15.05 3.50 4.93
N MET A 105 -15.53 3.73 6.16
CA MET A 105 -15.88 5.09 6.63
C MET A 105 -14.67 6.04 6.65
N ILE A 106 -13.46 5.51 6.81
CA ILE A 106 -12.23 6.31 6.82
C ILE A 106 -11.61 6.41 5.42
N MET A 107 -11.63 5.33 4.64
CA MET A 107 -11.12 5.33 3.27
C MET A 107 -11.96 6.20 2.34
N PHE A 108 -13.28 6.21 2.51
CA PHE A 108 -14.19 6.89 1.58
C PHE A 108 -13.92 8.40 1.47
N PRO A 109 -13.76 9.19 2.56
CA PRO A 109 -13.38 10.59 2.46
C PRO A 109 -12.04 10.81 1.74
N GLY A 110 -11.05 9.93 1.96
CA GLY A 110 -9.75 10.02 1.29
C GLY A 110 -9.84 9.75 -0.21
N LEU A 111 -10.56 8.70 -0.59
CA LEU A 111 -10.82 8.37 -1.99
C LEU A 111 -11.63 9.48 -2.67
N ALA A 112 -12.69 9.98 -2.03
CA ALA A 112 -13.49 11.08 -2.54
C ALA A 112 -12.65 12.35 -2.72
N ALA A 113 -11.80 12.69 -1.75
CA ALA A 113 -10.90 13.83 -1.87
C ALA A 113 -9.90 13.66 -3.02
N SER A 114 -9.30 12.48 -3.16
CA SER A 114 -8.40 12.17 -4.28
C SER A 114 -9.11 12.33 -5.63
N LEU A 115 -10.29 11.74 -5.80
CA LEU A 115 -11.07 11.84 -7.03
C LEU A 115 -11.52 13.28 -7.31
N LEU A 116 -11.99 14.00 -6.30
CA LEU A 116 -12.38 15.41 -6.46
C LEU A 116 -11.20 16.28 -6.86
N VAL A 117 -10.02 16.10 -6.25
CA VAL A 117 -8.82 16.88 -6.60
C VAL A 117 -8.38 16.59 -8.03
N TRP A 118 -8.41 15.31 -8.45
CA TRP A 118 -8.09 14.89 -9.81
C TRP A 118 -9.09 15.44 -10.83
N GLU A 119 -10.40 15.22 -10.62
CA GLU A 119 -11.48 15.64 -11.55
C GLU A 119 -11.68 17.15 -11.61
N SER A 120 -11.57 17.85 -10.47
CA SER A 120 -11.76 19.31 -10.40
C SER A 120 -10.73 20.08 -11.22
N GLY A 121 -9.72 19.39 -11.75
CA GLY A 121 -8.80 20.00 -12.68
C GLY A 121 -8.09 21.18 -12.04
N LEU A 122 -7.56 20.99 -10.81
CA LEU A 122 -6.39 21.79 -10.43
C LEU A 122 -5.30 21.71 -11.51
N GLY A 123 -5.42 20.83 -12.53
CA GLY A 123 -5.06 21.13 -13.91
C GLY A 123 -3.61 20.80 -14.24
N TRP A 124 -2.79 20.73 -13.20
CA TRP A 124 -1.40 20.31 -13.21
C TRP A 124 -1.15 19.07 -12.33
N LEU A 125 -2.16 18.59 -11.59
CA LEU A 125 -2.00 17.46 -10.68
C LEU A 125 -2.38 16.14 -11.37
N THR A 126 -1.40 15.24 -11.49
CA THR A 126 -1.65 13.86 -11.93
C THR A 126 -2.39 13.07 -10.84
N ILE A 127 -3.00 11.94 -11.22
CA ILE A 127 -3.70 11.05 -10.29
C ILE A 127 -2.84 10.58 -9.09
N MET A 128 -1.52 10.43 -9.29
CA MET A 128 -0.58 10.09 -8.23
C MET A 128 -0.52 11.19 -7.16
N HIS A 129 -0.42 12.46 -7.56
CA HIS A 129 -0.42 13.57 -6.62
C HIS A 129 -1.77 13.71 -5.90
N ALA A 130 -2.88 13.51 -6.62
CA ALA A 130 -4.21 13.49 -6.01
C ALA A 130 -4.33 12.38 -4.94
N THR A 131 -3.68 11.24 -5.16
CA THR A 131 -3.60 10.14 -4.18
C THR A 131 -2.88 10.57 -2.90
N PHE A 132 -1.84 11.41 -2.98
CA PHE A 132 -1.19 11.98 -1.78
C PHE A 132 -2.14 12.83 -0.95
N PHE A 133 -3.01 13.62 -1.58
CA PHE A 133 -4.08 14.33 -0.87
C PHE A 133 -5.05 13.36 -0.20
N GLY A 134 -5.44 12.28 -0.88
CA GLY A 134 -6.25 11.22 -0.29
C GLY A 134 -5.62 10.60 0.96
N PHE A 135 -4.33 10.27 0.90
CA PHE A 135 -3.57 9.77 2.06
C PHE A 135 -3.54 10.78 3.21
N ALA A 136 -3.30 12.07 2.91
CA ALA A 136 -3.30 13.12 3.93
C ALA A 136 -4.67 13.24 4.62
N VAL A 137 -5.77 13.21 3.86
CA VAL A 137 -7.14 13.23 4.42
C VAL A 137 -7.38 12.03 5.33
N ILE A 138 -7.00 10.82 4.91
CA ILE A 138 -7.15 9.62 5.75
C ILE A 138 -6.34 9.75 7.05
N ALA A 139 -5.08 10.20 6.95
CA ALA A 139 -4.22 10.42 8.11
C ALA A 139 -4.83 11.44 9.08
N LEU A 140 -5.37 12.56 8.57
CA LEU A 140 -6.04 13.58 9.37
C LEU A 140 -7.31 13.05 10.05
N VAL A 141 -8.12 12.24 9.36
CA VAL A 141 -9.31 11.59 9.95
C VAL A 141 -8.91 10.63 11.07
N LEU A 142 -7.89 9.80 10.85
CA LEU A 142 -7.34 8.89 11.87
C LEU A 142 -6.77 9.67 13.06
N TRP A 143 -6.06 10.78 12.79
CA TRP A 143 -5.49 11.65 13.82
C TRP A 143 -6.58 12.29 14.68
N HIS A 144 -7.61 12.86 14.06
CA HIS A 144 -8.74 13.48 14.74
C HIS A 144 -9.51 12.47 15.61
N LYS A 145 -9.58 11.20 15.18
CA LYS A 145 -10.15 10.10 15.97
C LYS A 145 -9.22 9.55 17.05
N GLY A 146 -8.01 10.10 17.21
CA GLY A 146 -7.00 9.60 18.16
C GLY A 146 -6.48 8.20 17.83
N CYS A 147 -6.61 7.76 16.58
CA CYS A 147 -6.27 6.41 16.12
C CYS A 147 -5.01 6.38 15.23
N PHE A 148 -4.39 7.53 14.97
CA PHE A 148 -3.15 7.62 14.21
C PHE A 148 -1.93 7.52 15.14
N SER A 149 -1.09 6.52 14.94
CA SER A 149 0.20 6.38 15.60
C SER A 149 1.32 6.75 14.63
N VAL A 150 2.08 7.79 14.99
CA VAL A 150 3.27 8.23 14.25
C VAL A 150 4.31 7.11 14.20
N GLU A 151 4.48 6.34 15.28
CA GLU A 151 5.44 5.23 15.32
C GLU A 151 5.07 4.11 14.33
N ILE A 152 3.78 3.77 14.23
CA ILE A 152 3.28 2.83 13.23
C ILE A 152 3.47 3.40 11.83
N ALA A 153 3.09 4.67 11.65
CA ALA A 153 3.18 5.34 10.36
C ALA A 153 4.62 5.34 9.83
N LEU A 154 5.60 5.69 10.66
CA LEU A 154 7.02 5.68 10.30
C LEU A 154 7.53 4.27 10.06
N THR A 155 7.17 3.29 10.90
CA THR A 155 7.65 1.91 10.74
C THR A 155 7.12 1.27 9.47
N ALA A 156 5.81 1.39 9.22
CA ALA A 156 5.17 0.82 8.05
C ALA A 156 5.55 1.60 6.78
N GLY A 157 5.56 2.94 6.84
CA GLY A 157 5.91 3.79 5.72
C GLY A 157 7.36 3.58 5.26
N ILE A 158 8.33 3.68 6.17
CA ILE A 158 9.75 3.45 5.82
C ILE A 158 9.96 1.99 5.41
N GLY A 159 9.42 1.04 6.18
CA GLY A 159 9.58 -0.37 5.91
C GLY A 159 9.04 -0.78 4.54
N PHE A 160 7.84 -0.31 4.19
CA PHE A 160 7.25 -0.59 2.88
C PHE A 160 7.95 0.16 1.75
N ALA A 161 8.34 1.42 1.92
CA ALA A 161 9.11 2.15 0.90
C ALA A 161 10.46 1.47 0.59
N LEU A 162 11.15 0.92 1.60
CA LEU A 162 12.37 0.14 1.40
C LEU A 162 12.10 -1.18 0.68
N LEU A 163 11.06 -1.92 1.08
CA LEU A 163 10.67 -3.16 0.41
C LEU A 163 10.29 -2.92 -1.05
N TYR A 164 9.50 -1.88 -1.31
CA TYR A 164 9.12 -1.46 -2.65
C TYR A 164 10.34 -1.02 -3.47
N GLY A 165 11.31 -0.32 -2.87
CA GLY A 165 12.59 -0.02 -3.52
C GLY A 165 13.40 -1.25 -3.92
N VAL A 166 13.41 -2.29 -3.08
CA VAL A 166 14.04 -3.58 -3.41
C VAL A 166 13.27 -4.28 -4.53
N GLU A 167 11.95 -4.26 -4.46
CA GLU A 167 11.07 -4.83 -5.49
C GLU A 167 11.35 -4.17 -6.86
N THR A 168 11.35 -2.85 -6.93
CA THR A 168 11.59 -2.11 -8.16
C THR A 168 13.02 -2.28 -8.69
N LEU A 169 14.03 -2.47 -7.82
CA LEU A 169 15.37 -2.88 -8.22
C LEU A 169 15.38 -4.25 -8.91
N VAL A 170 14.72 -5.23 -8.29
CA VAL A 170 14.61 -6.59 -8.84
C VAL A 170 13.90 -6.55 -10.19
N TRP A 171 12.83 -5.75 -10.30
CA TRP A 171 12.13 -5.50 -11.56
C TRP A 171 13.03 -4.94 -12.65
N HIS A 172 13.77 -3.87 -12.34
CA HIS A 172 14.66 -3.23 -13.30
C HIS A 172 15.74 -4.21 -13.80
N TRP A 173 16.13 -5.17 -12.96
CA TRP A 173 17.08 -6.22 -13.34
C TRP A 173 16.46 -7.33 -14.21
N ILE A 174 15.22 -7.75 -13.95
CA ILE A 174 14.54 -8.82 -14.69
C ILE A 174 13.95 -8.31 -16.01
N VAL A 175 13.43 -7.09 -16.02
CA VAL A 175 12.74 -6.44 -17.15
C VAL A 175 13.43 -5.09 -17.42
N PRO A 176 14.45 -5.05 -18.29
CA PRO A 176 15.17 -3.81 -18.58
C PRO A 176 14.28 -2.68 -19.12
N GLU A 177 13.17 -3.03 -19.80
CA GLU A 177 12.19 -2.07 -20.30
C GLU A 177 11.23 -1.55 -19.22
N PHE A 178 11.37 -1.96 -17.96
CA PHE A 178 10.46 -1.61 -16.86
C PHE A 178 10.25 -0.11 -16.73
N ASN A 179 11.33 0.69 -16.85
CA ASN A 179 11.23 2.14 -16.84
C ASN A 179 10.31 2.68 -17.94
N GLY A 180 10.09 1.94 -19.03
CA GLY A 180 9.16 2.21 -20.10
C GLY A 180 7.69 2.23 -19.69
N PHE A 181 7.31 1.61 -18.57
CA PHE A 181 5.91 1.48 -18.16
C PHE A 181 5.33 2.75 -17.57
N TRP A 182 6.16 3.68 -17.08
CA TRP A 182 5.67 4.97 -16.62
C TRP A 182 5.37 5.87 -17.82
N ALA A 183 4.10 6.19 -18.02
CA ALA A 183 3.63 7.04 -19.12
C ALA A 183 3.90 8.53 -18.85
N ALA A 184 3.96 8.91 -17.56
CA ALA A 184 4.03 10.30 -17.12
C ALA A 184 5.46 10.80 -16.84
N LYS A 185 6.47 10.32 -17.58
CA LYS A 185 7.91 10.60 -17.35
C LYS A 185 8.26 12.07 -17.22
N ASP A 186 7.57 12.93 -17.95
CA ASP A 186 7.82 14.37 -17.98
C ASP A 186 7.08 15.12 -16.85
N THR A 187 6.27 14.43 -16.05
CA THR A 187 5.50 15.04 -14.94
C THR A 187 6.10 14.79 -13.56
N TYR A 188 7.16 13.98 -13.49
CA TYR A 188 7.84 13.68 -12.23
C TYR A 188 8.73 14.85 -11.80
N TRP A 189 8.70 15.17 -10.52
CA TRP A 189 9.56 16.18 -9.90
C TRP A 189 11.02 15.79 -9.98
N TYR A 190 11.32 14.50 -9.79
CA TYR A 190 12.68 13.97 -9.84
C TYR A 190 12.71 12.47 -10.11
N SER A 191 13.73 12.02 -10.84
CA SER A 191 14.03 10.58 -11.00
C SER A 191 15.22 10.22 -10.13
N LEU A 192 15.13 9.12 -9.38
CA LEU A 192 16.23 8.68 -8.54
C LEU A 192 17.44 8.25 -9.38
N PRO A 193 18.67 8.48 -8.88
CA PRO A 193 19.89 7.98 -9.52
C PRO A 193 20.04 6.46 -9.36
N PHE A 194 19.42 5.87 -8.35
CA PHE A 194 19.43 4.43 -8.07
C PHE A 194 18.13 4.02 -7.35
N PRO A 195 17.26 3.20 -7.96
CA PRO A 195 17.34 2.64 -9.32
C PRO A 195 17.22 3.76 -10.35
N PRO A 196 18.03 3.75 -11.43
CA PRO A 196 18.03 4.84 -12.38
C PRO A 196 16.67 4.95 -13.06
N GLY A 197 16.07 6.14 -13.02
CA GLY A 197 14.84 6.45 -13.76
C GLY A 197 13.53 6.12 -13.06
N LEU A 198 13.55 5.73 -11.78
CA LEU A 198 12.32 5.62 -11.00
C LEU A 198 11.88 6.98 -10.43
N PRO A 199 10.59 7.32 -10.51
CA PRO A 199 10.07 8.55 -9.92
C PRO A 199 10.22 8.58 -8.40
N ILE A 200 10.56 9.72 -7.81
CA ILE A 200 10.57 9.88 -6.34
C ILE A 200 9.16 9.73 -5.76
N GLU A 201 8.15 10.08 -6.54
CA GLU A 201 6.73 9.99 -6.23
C GLU A 201 6.31 8.56 -5.89
N GLU A 202 6.94 7.55 -6.49
CA GLU A 202 6.69 6.13 -6.20
C GLU A 202 7.10 5.77 -4.76
N TYR A 203 8.19 6.35 -4.26
CA TYR A 203 8.65 6.14 -2.89
C TYR A 203 7.83 6.94 -1.89
N ILE A 204 7.41 8.14 -2.27
CA ILE A 204 6.47 8.96 -1.48
C ILE A 204 5.12 8.24 -1.38
N TRP A 205 4.65 7.67 -2.50
CA TRP A 205 3.45 6.85 -2.56
C TRP A 205 3.58 5.63 -1.66
N ALA A 206 4.65 4.84 -1.80
CA ALA A 206 4.88 3.67 -0.98
C ALA A 206 4.93 4.05 0.51
N PHE A 207 5.67 5.10 0.87
CA PHE A 207 5.70 5.59 2.24
C PHE A 207 4.30 5.98 2.75
N GLY A 208 3.56 6.78 1.97
CA GLY A 208 2.22 7.25 2.33
C GLY A 208 1.22 6.09 2.47
N TYR A 209 1.22 5.16 1.51
CA TYR A 209 0.40 3.96 1.54
C TYR A 209 0.72 3.11 2.77
N GLY A 210 2.00 2.79 3.01
CA GLY A 210 2.42 2.02 4.18
C GLY A 210 2.02 2.68 5.49
N ALA A 211 2.25 3.99 5.61
CA ALA A 211 1.93 4.76 6.81
C ALA A 211 0.43 4.77 7.12
N VAL A 212 -0.40 5.02 6.10
CA VAL A 212 -1.85 5.14 6.23
C VAL A 212 -2.50 3.77 6.37
N TRP A 213 -2.16 2.81 5.50
CA TRP A 213 -2.77 1.49 5.46
C TRP A 213 -2.55 0.72 6.76
N ALA A 214 -1.34 0.75 7.33
CA ALA A 214 -1.08 0.09 8.61
C ALA A 214 -1.93 0.67 9.75
N ASN A 215 -2.00 2.00 9.88
CA ASN A 215 -2.83 2.64 10.90
C ASN A 215 -4.32 2.34 10.69
N LEU A 216 -4.77 2.33 9.43
CA LEU A 216 -6.13 2.00 9.06
C LEU A 216 -6.48 0.56 9.46
N MET A 217 -5.60 -0.41 9.15
CA MET A 217 -5.77 -1.81 9.52
C MET A 217 -5.79 -2.00 11.04
N LEU A 218 -4.92 -1.31 11.79
CA LEU A 218 -4.94 -1.36 13.25
C LEU A 218 -6.25 -0.80 13.81
N HIS A 219 -6.74 0.32 13.27
CA HIS A 219 -8.01 0.91 13.67
C HIS A 219 -9.20 -0.01 13.36
N GLY A 220 -9.27 -0.56 12.15
CA GLY A 220 -10.37 -1.43 11.72
C GLY A 220 -10.53 -2.66 12.60
N PHE A 221 -9.41 -3.25 13.04
CA PHE A 221 -9.39 -4.46 13.87
C PHE A 221 -9.22 -4.19 15.37
N ASP A 222 -9.35 -2.93 15.82
CA ASP A 222 -9.10 -2.48 17.20
C ASP A 222 -7.80 -3.08 17.78
N ALA A 223 -6.77 -3.15 16.94
CA ALA A 223 -5.49 -3.70 17.31
C ALA A 223 -4.70 -2.64 18.05
N ARG A 224 -4.43 -2.88 19.35
CA ARG A 224 -3.79 -1.91 20.23
C ARG A 224 -2.33 -2.24 20.42
N LEU A 225 -1.49 -1.20 20.37
CA LEU A 225 -0.13 -1.28 20.88
C LEU A 225 -0.20 -1.41 22.40
N GLN A 226 0.05 -2.61 22.92
CA GLN A 226 0.38 -2.74 24.33
C GLN A 226 1.80 -2.21 24.53
N LYS A 227 1.96 -1.20 25.39
CA LYS A 227 3.28 -0.91 25.96
C LYS A 227 3.72 -2.19 26.67
N GLN A 228 4.90 -2.72 26.33
CA GLN A 228 5.46 -3.89 27.01
C GLN A 228 5.30 -3.68 28.52
N ALA A 229 4.70 -4.67 29.20
CA ALA A 229 4.71 -4.65 30.66
C ALA A 229 6.16 -4.51 31.11
N PRO A 230 6.48 -3.60 32.05
CA PRO A 230 7.85 -3.42 32.52
C PRO A 230 8.36 -4.80 32.94
N THR A 231 9.45 -5.24 32.31
CA THR A 231 10.16 -6.46 32.72
C THR A 231 10.43 -6.32 34.21
N LYS A 232 9.82 -7.18 35.03
CA LYS A 232 10.15 -7.24 36.45
C LYS A 232 11.67 -7.41 36.53
N PRO A 233 12.40 -6.55 37.24
CA PRO A 233 13.82 -6.78 37.46
C PRO A 233 13.96 -8.14 38.14
N THR A 234 14.66 -9.05 37.47
CA THR A 234 15.09 -10.35 38.00
C THR A 234 16.19 -10.16 39.02
#